data_AF-A0ABD5DE30-F1
#
_entry.id   AF-A0ABD5DE30-F1
#
_cell.length_a   1.000
_cell.length_b   1.000
_cell.length_c   1.000
_cell.angle_alpha   90.00
_cell.angle_beta   90.00
_cell.angle_gamma   90.00
#
_symmetry.space_group_name_H-M   'P 1'
#
loop_
_entity.id
_entity.type
_entity.pdbx_description
1 polymer ?
#
loop_
_entity_poly.entity_id
_entity_poly.type
_entity_poly.pdbx_seq_one_letter_code
_entity_poly.pdbx_strand_id
1 'polypeptide(L)'
;GYQAAKLLHRLLNNEALPLQRQLIPPMRVVERRSTDYRSLNDPSVIQAMHYIRNNACKGIKVEQVLDAVGISRSNLEKRFKEEVGETIHTVIH
;
A
#
# COMPACT_ATOMS: atom_id res chain seq x y z
N GLY A 1 -13.16 -20.05 11.96
CA GLY A 1 -12.78 -21.23 12.75
C GLY A 1 -13.69 -21.44 13.94
N TYR A 2 -13.74 -20.49 14.87
CA TYR A 2 -14.49 -20.62 16.13
C TYR A 2 -15.97 -20.97 15.97
N GLN A 3 -16.71 -20.23 15.14
CA GLN A 3 -18.14 -20.47 14.92
C GLN A 3 -18.42 -21.81 14.22
N ALA A 4 -17.51 -22.27 13.35
CA ALA A 4 -17.63 -23.56 12.68
C ALA A 4 -17.48 -24.73 13.68
N ALA A 5 -16.51 -24.66 14.59
CA ALA A 5 -16.33 -25.66 15.63
C ALA A 5 -17.52 -25.70 16.61
N LYS A 6 -18.07 -24.54 16.96
CA LYS A 6 -19.28 -24.43 17.78
C LYS A 6 -20.50 -25.08 17.11
N LEU A 7 -20.65 -24.91 15.80
CA LEU A 7 -21.75 -25.51 15.04
C LEU A 7 -21.58 -27.03 14.93
N LEU A 8 -20.36 -27.51 14.67
CA LEU A 8 -20.05 -28.94 14.60
C LEU A 8 -20.37 -29.66 15.92
N HIS A 9 -20.01 -29.07 17.07
CA HIS A 9 -20.29 -29.65 18.38
C HIS A 9 -21.81 -29.85 18.61
N ARG A 10 -22.64 -28.90 18.16
CA ARG A 10 -24.12 -29.00 18.27
C ARG A 10 -24.70 -30.09 17.37
N LEU A 11 -24.15 -30.25 16.16
CA LEU A 11 -24.51 -31.35 15.25
C LEU A 11 -24.15 -32.71 15.83
N LEU A 12 -22.98 -32.85 16.45
CA LEU A 12 -22.56 -34.08 17.12
C LEU A 12 -23.46 -34.45 18.31
N ASN A 13 -24.10 -33.46 18.93
CA ASN A 13 -25.10 -33.66 20.00
C ASN A 13 -26.52 -33.91 19.45
N ASN A 14 -26.68 -34.23 18.16
CA ASN A 14 -27.95 -34.51 17.48
C ASN A 14 -28.99 -33.37 17.57
N GLU A 15 -28.57 -32.12 17.71
CA GLU A 15 -29.51 -31.00 17.60
C GLU A 15 -30.01 -30.83 16.16
N ALA A 16 -31.33 -30.80 15.98
CA ALA A 16 -31.94 -30.48 14.69
C ALA A 16 -31.75 -28.99 14.38
N LEU A 17 -30.74 -28.68 13.58
CA LEU A 17 -30.43 -27.31 13.15
C LEU A 17 -30.84 -27.11 11.69
N PRO A 18 -31.56 -26.03 11.36
CA PRO A 18 -31.77 -25.64 9.98
C PRO A 18 -30.42 -25.31 9.33
N LEU A 19 -30.27 -25.60 8.05
CA LEU A 19 -29.07 -25.26 7.26
C LEU A 19 -28.90 -23.74 7.17
N GLN A 20 -28.28 -23.14 8.19
CA GLN A 20 -28.00 -21.71 8.23
C GLN A 20 -26.65 -21.42 7.56
N ARG A 21 -26.69 -20.64 6.48
CA ARG A 21 -25.50 -20.04 5.88
C ARG A 21 -25.10 -18.82 6.70
N GLN A 22 -24.10 -18.96 7.56
CA GLN A 22 -23.58 -17.85 8.35
C GLN A 22 -22.48 -17.12 7.58
N LEU A 23 -22.75 -15.88 7.18
CA LEU A 23 -21.74 -14.98 6.60
C LEU A 23 -20.95 -14.31 7.73
N ILE A 24 -19.62 -14.45 7.70
CA ILE A 24 -18.74 -13.79 8.67
C ILE A 24 -18.13 -12.56 8.00
N PRO A 25 -18.39 -11.34 8.50
CA PRO A 25 -17.79 -10.14 7.95
C PRO A 25 -16.28 -10.10 8.24
N PRO A 26 -15.48 -9.48 7.36
CA PRO A 26 -14.07 -9.23 7.64
C PRO A 26 -13.96 -8.27 8.84
N MET A 27 -12.95 -8.48 9.70
CA MET A 27 -12.78 -7.63 10.90
C MET A 27 -12.32 -6.22 10.55
N ARG A 28 -11.38 -6.10 9.61
CA ARG A 28 -10.88 -4.83 9.07
C ARG A 28 -9.99 -5.09 7.86
N VAL A 29 -9.83 -4.08 7.02
CA VAL A 29 -8.75 -4.02 6.03
C VAL A 29 -7.49 -3.54 6.76
N VAL A 30 -6.36 -4.23 6.55
CA VAL A 30 -5.06 -3.80 7.08
C VAL A 30 -4.29 -3.16 5.93
N GLU A 31 -4.00 -1.86 6.06
CA GLU A 31 -3.17 -1.14 5.10
C GLU A 31 -1.76 -1.73 5.08
N ARG A 32 -1.26 -1.94 3.85
CA ARG A 32 0.08 -2.44 3.56
C ARG A 32 0.65 -1.62 2.41
N ARG A 33 1.93 -1.81 2.11
CA ARG A 33 2.59 -1.12 0.99
C ARG A 33 1.87 -1.29 -0.36
N SER A 34 1.15 -2.38 -0.56
CA SER A 34 0.34 -2.63 -1.77
C SER A 34 -0.89 -1.72 -1.91
N THR A 35 -1.32 -1.09 -0.81
CA THR A 35 -2.49 -0.21 -0.75
C THR A 35 -2.15 1.22 -0.32
N ASP A 36 -0.87 1.56 -0.17
CA ASP A 36 -0.38 2.95 -0.01
C ASP A 36 -0.41 3.70 -1.36
N TYR A 37 -1.60 3.74 -1.95
CA TYR A 37 -1.89 4.48 -3.17
C TYR A 37 -2.15 5.94 -2.81
N ARG A 38 -1.14 6.78 -3.02
CA ARG A 38 -1.31 8.24 -3.06
C ARG A 38 -1.84 8.59 -4.45
N SER A 39 -2.76 9.54 -4.54
CA SER A 39 -3.31 10.08 -5.80
C SER A 39 -2.26 10.85 -6.60
N LEU A 40 -1.20 10.17 -7.02
CA LEU A 40 -0.19 10.70 -7.93
C LEU A 40 -0.74 10.56 -9.35
N ASN A 41 -0.79 11.67 -10.09
CA ASN A 41 -1.27 11.68 -11.47
C ASN A 41 -0.11 11.82 -12.46
N ASP A 42 1.01 12.36 -11.99
CA ASP A 42 2.18 12.63 -12.81
C ASP A 42 3.03 11.37 -13.01
N PRO A 43 3.21 10.89 -14.26
CA PRO A 43 4.02 9.69 -14.52
C PRO A 43 5.45 9.80 -14.00
N SER A 44 6.02 11.00 -14.02
CA SER A 44 7.39 11.27 -13.57
C SER A 44 7.52 11.17 -12.06
N VAL A 45 6.52 11.70 -11.33
CA VAL A 45 6.46 11.62 -9.86
C VAL A 45 6.19 10.19 -9.42
N ILE A 46 5.30 9.47 -10.12
CA ILE A 46 5.05 8.04 -9.88
C ILE A 46 6.34 7.23 -10.03
N GLN A 47 7.10 7.46 -11.11
CA GLN A 47 8.35 6.76 -11.35
C GLN A 47 9.43 7.13 -10.32
N ALA A 48 9.54 8.40 -9.96
CA ALA A 48 10.44 8.87 -8.89
C ALA A 48 10.13 8.21 -7.55
N MET A 49 8.85 8.22 -7.13
CA MET A 49 8.39 7.62 -5.88
C MET A 49 8.61 6.12 -5.86
N HIS A 50 8.37 5.44 -6.97
CA HIS A 50 8.63 4.01 -7.11
C HIS A 50 10.14 3.71 -6.96
N TYR A 51 11.00 4.51 -7.60
CA TYR A 51 12.45 4.36 -7.48
C TYR A 51 12.93 4.58 -6.04
N ILE A 52 12.44 5.63 -5.36
CA ILE A 52 12.79 5.93 -3.97
C ILE A 52 12.34 4.79 -3.05
N ARG A 53 11.08 4.34 -3.14
CA ARG A 53 10.56 3.24 -2.30
C ARG A 53 11.39 1.96 -2.39
N ASN A 54 11.92 1.65 -3.57
CA ASN A 54 12.71 0.43 -3.80
C ASN A 54 14.18 0.57 -3.40
N ASN A 55 14.70 1.80 -3.30
CA ASN A 55 16.13 2.04 -3.10
C ASN A 55 16.49 2.92 -1.89
N ALA A 56 15.51 3.47 -1.16
CA ALA A 56 15.75 4.37 -0.02
C ALA A 56 16.70 3.76 1.03
N CYS A 57 16.57 2.47 1.33
CA CYS A 57 17.43 1.78 2.30
C CYS A 57 18.91 1.63 1.87
N LYS A 58 19.26 2.00 0.63
CA LYS A 58 20.62 1.92 0.09
C LYS A 58 21.40 3.23 0.19
N GLY A 59 20.80 4.29 0.77
CA GLY A 59 21.43 5.61 0.85
C GLY A 59 21.53 6.28 -0.52
N ILE A 60 20.42 6.29 -1.27
CA ILE A 60 20.37 6.91 -2.60
C ILE A 60 20.50 8.44 -2.53
N LYS A 61 21.03 9.05 -3.59
CA LYS A 61 21.08 10.50 -3.77
C LYS A 61 19.98 10.97 -4.72
N VAL A 62 19.63 12.25 -4.63
CA VAL A 62 18.66 12.92 -5.53
C VAL A 62 19.04 12.71 -7.00
N GLU A 63 20.34 12.75 -7.33
CA GLU A 63 20.84 12.53 -8.70
C GLU A 63 20.45 11.17 -9.27
N GLN A 64 20.48 10.11 -8.46
CA GLN A 64 20.11 8.78 -8.91
C GLN A 64 18.61 8.65 -9.21
N VAL A 65 17.78 9.43 -8.52
CA VAL A 65 16.34 9.53 -8.81
C VAL A 65 16.12 10.26 -10.14
N LEU A 66 16.89 11.33 -10.39
CA LEU A 66 16.82 12.09 -11.64
C LEU A 66 17.23 11.25 -12.84
N ASP A 67 18.32 10.49 -12.71
CA ASP A 67 18.81 9.58 -13.75
C ASP A 67 17.78 8.48 -14.07
N ALA A 68 17.06 7.98 -13.05
CA ALA A 68 16.04 6.95 -13.23
C ALA A 68 14.76 7.45 -13.91
N VAL A 69 14.47 8.76 -13.82
CA VAL A 69 13.25 9.38 -14.39
C VAL A 69 13.55 10.08 -15.73
N GLY A 70 14.78 10.53 -15.95
CA GLY A 70 15.22 11.16 -17.19
C GLY A 70 14.75 12.61 -17.37
N ILE A 71 14.51 13.34 -16.27
CA ILE A 71 14.02 14.73 -16.28
C ILE A 71 14.99 15.63 -15.50
N SER A 72 15.07 16.90 -15.89
CA SER A 72 15.89 17.89 -15.19
C SER A 72 15.45 18.08 -13.74
N ARG A 73 16.43 18.37 -12.85
CA ARG A 73 16.21 18.56 -11.41
C ARG A 73 15.08 19.53 -11.11
N SER A 74 15.13 20.73 -11.68
CA SER A 74 14.15 21.80 -11.40
C SER A 74 12.73 21.43 -11.82
N ASN A 75 12.58 20.67 -12.91
CA ASN A 75 11.27 20.24 -13.39
C ASN A 75 10.70 19.15 -12.49
N LEU A 76 11.50 18.12 -12.16
CA LEU A 76 11.05 17.04 -11.29
C LEU A 76 10.76 17.55 -9.88
N GLU A 77 11.62 18.39 -9.29
CA GLU A 77 11.37 18.95 -7.95
C GLU A 77 10.09 19.79 -7.89
N LYS A 78 9.82 20.60 -8.92
CA LYS A 78 8.58 21.39 -8.98
C LYS A 78 7.35 20.50 -8.98
N ARG A 79 7.30 19.51 -9.88
CA ARG A 79 6.17 18.57 -10.02
C ARG A 79 5.99 17.70 -8.78
N PHE A 80 7.11 17.24 -8.22
CA PHE A 80 7.12 16.44 -7.00
C PHE A 80 6.60 17.24 -5.81
N LYS A 81 6.97 18.52 -5.69
CA LYS A 81 6.43 19.42 -4.65
C LYS A 81 4.94 19.72 -4.86
N GLU A 82 4.49 19.85 -6.11
CA GLU A 82 3.07 20.08 -6.44
C GLU A 82 2.19 18.87 -6.08
N GLU A 83 2.64 17.63 -6.33
CA GLU A 83 1.86 16.42 -6.02
C GLU A 83 2.04 15.87 -4.60
N VAL A 84 3.27 15.89 -4.08
CA VAL A 84 3.63 15.24 -2.81
C VAL A 84 3.68 16.25 -1.66
N GLY A 85 3.83 17.54 -1.95
CA GLY A 85 3.98 18.60 -0.95
C GLY A 85 5.38 18.72 -0.33
N GLU A 86 6.25 17.74 -0.59
CA GLU A 86 7.62 17.66 -0.06
C GLU A 86 8.65 17.68 -1.18
N THR A 87 9.93 17.84 -0.82
CA THR A 87 11.03 17.73 -1.80
C THR A 87 11.54 16.31 -1.90
N ILE A 88 12.17 15.97 -3.03
CA ILE A 88 12.82 14.66 -3.24
C ILE A 88 13.85 14.39 -2.13
N HIS A 89 14.58 15.40 -1.69
CA HIS A 89 15.56 15.27 -0.61
C HIS A 89 14.91 14.85 0.72
N THR A 90 13.77 15.45 1.06
CA THR A 90 12.99 15.15 2.29
C THR A 90 12.40 13.74 2.27
N VAL A 91 12.01 13.23 1.10
CA VAL A 91 11.45 11.87 1.01
C VAL A 91 12.54 10.79 1.07
N ILE A 92 13.78 11.14 0.77
CA ILE A 92 14.93 10.23 0.83
C ILE A 92 15.52 10.13 2.26
N HIS A 93 15.48 11.22 3.05
CA HIS A 93 16.12 11.34 4.37
C HIS A 93 15.09 11.45 5.49
#